data_AF-A0A2H1E9Q8-F1
#
_entry.id   AF-A0A2H1E9Q8-F1
#
_cell.length_a   1.000
_cell.length_b   1.000
_cell.length_c   1.000
_cell.angle_alpha   90.00
_cell.angle_beta   90.00
_cell.angle_gamma   90.00
#
_symmetry.space_group_name_H-M   'P 1'
#
loop_
_entity.id
_entity.type
_entity.pdbx_description
1 polymer ?
#
loop_
_entity_poly.entity_id
_entity_poly.type
_entity_poly.pdbx_seq_one_letter_code
_entity_poly.pdbx_strand_id
1 'polypeptide(L)'
;MNIINKIAVYFLEVIFLLLMICCKQTDKSETYHNIRDRFLEGGKHYKGITISSEKYMEGLEVLEVTEREITFLIPSRKNKIKSYKCTACHTVPLVEMQVEGIKKAHWNIKLSHANEDTMNCTTCHDGNNMDHLKSLAAHTIDIDKSFKLCSQCHQEVYKDWVGGAHGKRIKSWASPRISMTCVNCHNPHFPRFDSRWPARFNTEKIKERK
;
A
#
# COMPACT_ATOMS: atom_id res chain seq x y z
N MET A 1 -37.61 67.43 -19.24
CA MET A 1 -36.48 66.51 -19.49
C MET A 1 -36.50 66.15 -20.98
N ASN A 2 -35.51 66.63 -21.76
CA ASN A 2 -35.47 66.45 -23.22
C ASN A 2 -35.45 64.97 -23.60
N ILE A 3 -36.04 64.63 -24.76
CA ILE A 3 -36.14 63.27 -25.29
C ILE A 3 -34.77 62.57 -25.32
N ILE A 4 -33.71 63.32 -25.61
CA ILE A 4 -32.31 62.86 -25.60
C ILE A 4 -31.89 62.35 -24.21
N ASN A 5 -32.28 63.04 -23.13
CA ASN A 5 -31.95 62.62 -21.76
C ASN A 5 -32.73 61.36 -21.34
N LYS A 6 -33.96 61.16 -21.82
CA LYS A 6 -34.70 59.92 -21.57
C LYS A 6 -34.05 58.73 -22.29
N ILE A 7 -33.64 58.92 -23.55
CA ILE A 7 -32.93 57.89 -24.32
C ILE A 7 -31.61 57.52 -23.65
N ALA A 8 -30.84 58.51 -23.16
CA ALA A 8 -29.59 58.27 -22.45
C ALA A 8 -29.78 57.47 -21.15
N VAL A 9 -30.84 57.77 -20.38
CA VAL A 9 -31.18 57.01 -19.15
C VAL A 9 -31.57 55.57 -19.47
N TYR A 10 -32.43 55.34 -20.48
CA TYR A 10 -32.77 53.98 -20.90
C TYR A 10 -31.57 53.20 -21.42
N PHE A 11 -30.64 53.84 -22.12
CA PHE A 11 -29.40 53.20 -22.57
C PHE A 11 -28.52 52.79 -21.39
N LEU A 12 -28.41 53.64 -20.36
CA LEU A 12 -27.67 53.36 -19.14
C LEU A 12 -28.31 52.21 -18.33
N GLU A 13 -29.63 52.16 -18.25
CA GLU A 13 -30.36 51.07 -17.60
C GLU A 13 -30.17 49.74 -18.34
N VAL A 14 -30.21 49.75 -19.68
CA VAL A 14 -29.98 48.55 -20.50
C VAL A 14 -28.53 48.07 -20.39
N ILE A 15 -27.55 48.97 -20.37
CA ILE A 15 -26.13 48.64 -20.13
C ILE A 15 -25.95 48.04 -18.73
N PHE A 16 -26.60 48.62 -17.71
CA PHE A 16 -26.56 48.09 -16.35
C PHE A 16 -27.19 46.69 -16.26
N LEU A 17 -28.32 46.47 -16.95
CA LEU A 17 -28.94 45.15 -17.04
C LEU A 17 -28.04 44.13 -17.77
N LEU A 18 -27.38 44.53 -18.86
CA LEU A 18 -26.43 43.70 -19.59
C LEU A 18 -25.18 43.35 -18.75
N LEU A 19 -24.66 44.31 -17.97
CA LEU A 19 -23.56 44.06 -17.03
C LEU A 19 -23.95 43.06 -15.94
N MET A 20 -25.19 43.16 -15.43
CA MET A 20 -25.71 42.22 -14.43
C MET A 20 -25.95 40.81 -15.02
N ILE A 21 -26.25 40.70 -16.32
CA ILE A 21 -26.35 39.41 -17.04
C ILE A 21 -24.96 38.81 -17.28
N CYS A 22 -23.97 39.62 -17.69
CA CYS A 22 -22.58 39.17 -17.87
C CYS A 22 -21.93 38.64 -16.59
N CYS A 23 -22.22 39.22 -15.42
CA CYS A 23 -21.68 38.73 -14.14
C CYS A 23 -22.36 37.45 -13.62
N LYS A 24 -23.55 37.09 -14.15
CA LYS A 24 -24.33 35.93 -13.66
C LYS A 24 -23.96 34.61 -14.34
N GLN A 25 -23.20 34.67 -15.42
CA GLN A 25 -22.81 33.51 -16.22
C GLN A 25 -21.35 33.15 -15.99
N THR A 26 -20.93 33.04 -14.73
CA THR A 26 -19.84 32.12 -14.39
C THR A 26 -20.47 30.74 -14.33
N ASP A 27 -20.43 30.01 -15.45
CA ASP A 27 -20.76 28.60 -15.44
C ASP A 27 -19.98 27.93 -14.29
N LYS A 28 -20.69 27.22 -13.43
CA LYS A 28 -20.10 26.35 -12.39
C LYS A 28 -19.35 25.15 -13.01
N SER A 29 -18.87 25.27 -14.23
CA SER A 29 -18.18 24.23 -14.99
C SER A 29 -16.65 24.35 -14.95
N GLU A 30 -16.08 25.43 -14.36
CA GLU A 30 -14.62 25.66 -14.38
C GLU A 30 -13.91 25.78 -13.01
N THR A 31 -14.44 25.23 -11.91
CA THR A 31 -13.80 25.39 -10.58
C THR A 31 -12.83 24.27 -10.20
N TYR A 32 -12.14 23.65 -11.15
CA TYR A 32 -11.09 22.67 -10.82
C TYR A 32 -9.89 22.86 -11.75
N HIS A 33 -8.85 23.50 -11.25
CA HIS A 33 -7.61 23.73 -12.01
C HIS A 33 -6.76 22.47 -12.14
N ASN A 34 -7.04 21.42 -11.35
CA ASN A 34 -6.44 20.11 -11.50
C ASN A 34 -7.33 19.00 -10.91
N ILE A 35 -6.98 17.74 -11.21
CA ILE A 35 -7.70 16.54 -10.74
C ILE A 35 -7.70 16.43 -9.22
N ARG A 36 -6.64 16.89 -8.54
CA ARG A 36 -6.51 16.83 -7.08
C ARG A 36 -7.55 17.72 -6.40
N ASP A 37 -7.80 18.92 -6.90
CA ASP A 37 -8.81 19.84 -6.37
C ASP A 37 -10.20 19.22 -6.46
N ARG A 38 -10.49 18.53 -7.57
CA ARG A 38 -11.74 17.79 -7.75
C ARG A 38 -11.91 16.67 -6.73
N PHE A 39 -10.86 15.91 -6.45
CA PHE A 39 -10.90 14.87 -5.42
C PHE A 39 -11.07 15.45 -4.01
N LEU A 40 -10.36 16.54 -3.69
CA LEU A 40 -10.46 17.20 -2.40
C LEU A 40 -11.86 17.76 -2.16
N GLU A 41 -12.45 18.44 -3.14
CA GLU A 41 -13.79 19.00 -3.03
C GLU A 41 -14.85 17.90 -2.96
N GLY A 42 -14.76 16.88 -3.82
CA GLY A 42 -15.65 15.71 -3.77
C GLY A 42 -15.57 14.97 -2.44
N GLY A 43 -14.39 14.96 -1.81
CA GLY A 43 -14.17 14.36 -0.49
C GLY A 43 -14.80 15.15 0.67
N LYS A 44 -14.98 16.47 0.57
CA LYS A 44 -15.56 17.30 1.65
C LYS A 44 -16.99 16.89 2.01
N HIS A 45 -17.74 16.37 1.04
CA HIS A 45 -19.13 15.96 1.24
C HIS A 45 -19.28 14.46 1.55
N TYR A 46 -18.18 13.71 1.63
CA TYR A 46 -18.22 12.29 1.97
C TYR A 46 -18.56 12.10 3.46
N LYS A 47 -19.77 11.58 3.73
CA LYS A 47 -20.29 11.35 5.09
C LYS A 47 -19.84 10.01 5.72
N GLY A 48 -18.84 9.36 5.12
CA GLY A 48 -18.45 8.01 5.54
C GLY A 48 -19.38 6.92 5.01
N ILE A 49 -19.10 5.69 5.43
CA ILE A 49 -19.91 4.50 5.17
C ILE A 49 -20.31 3.90 6.51
N THR A 50 -21.51 3.31 6.58
CA THR A 50 -22.02 2.63 7.80
C THR A 50 -21.52 1.19 7.91
N ILE A 51 -20.96 0.64 6.84
CA ILE A 51 -20.39 -0.71 6.84
C ILE A 51 -19.03 -0.71 7.54
N SER A 52 -18.79 -1.80 8.27
CA SER A 52 -17.63 -1.93 9.13
C SER A 52 -17.05 -3.34 9.05
N SER A 53 -15.73 -3.44 9.16
CA SER A 53 -14.96 -4.66 8.93
C SER A 53 -14.81 -5.54 10.16
N GLU A 54 -15.19 -5.08 11.35
CA GLU A 54 -15.01 -5.75 12.65
C GLU A 54 -15.63 -7.15 12.66
N LYS A 55 -16.80 -7.30 12.02
CA LYS A 55 -17.46 -8.61 11.87
C LYS A 55 -16.57 -9.65 11.17
N TYR A 56 -15.66 -9.23 10.30
CA TYR A 56 -14.78 -10.12 9.55
C TYR A 56 -13.42 -10.36 10.24
N MET A 57 -13.24 -9.81 11.44
CA MET A 57 -12.00 -9.89 12.22
C MET A 57 -11.98 -11.07 13.18
N GLU A 58 -13.12 -11.72 13.41
CA GLU A 58 -13.23 -12.82 14.36
C GLU A 58 -12.25 -13.96 14.01
N GLY A 59 -11.42 -14.35 14.98
CA GLY A 59 -10.38 -15.36 14.81
C GLY A 59 -9.14 -14.91 14.04
N LEU A 60 -9.05 -13.65 13.61
CA LEU A 60 -7.84 -13.08 13.03
C LEU A 60 -6.98 -12.44 14.12
N GLU A 61 -5.77 -12.96 14.28
CA GLU A 61 -4.74 -12.29 15.06
C GLU A 61 -4.12 -11.20 14.20
N VAL A 62 -4.34 -9.96 14.60
CA VAL A 62 -3.91 -8.76 13.89
C VAL A 62 -3.09 -7.86 14.80
N LEU A 63 -2.22 -7.07 14.20
CA LEU A 63 -1.44 -6.04 14.86
C LEU A 63 -1.79 -4.68 14.25
N GLU A 64 -1.88 -3.67 15.10
CA GLU A 64 -1.96 -2.29 14.65
C GLU A 64 -0.57 -1.77 14.28
N VAL A 65 -0.49 -1.07 13.15
CA VAL A 65 0.70 -0.40 12.67
C VAL A 65 0.36 1.01 12.19
N THR A 66 1.26 1.94 12.44
CA THR A 66 1.18 3.32 11.94
C THR A 66 2.37 3.57 11.04
N GLU A 67 2.10 3.86 9.77
CA GLU A 67 3.13 4.10 8.76
C GLU A 67 2.75 5.37 7.99
N ARG A 68 3.66 6.36 7.96
CA ARG A 68 3.45 7.67 7.28
C ARG A 68 2.12 8.34 7.64
N GLU A 69 1.82 8.46 8.94
CA GLU A 69 0.56 9.00 9.49
C GLU A 69 -0.71 8.19 9.18
N ILE A 70 -0.59 6.99 8.60
CA ILE A 70 -1.72 6.10 8.33
C ILE A 70 -1.69 4.92 9.28
N THR A 71 -2.71 4.81 10.13
CA THR A 71 -2.92 3.66 11.02
C THR A 71 -3.84 2.63 10.38
N PHE A 72 -3.44 1.37 10.43
CA PHE A 72 -4.21 0.23 9.92
C PHE A 72 -3.72 -1.07 10.55
N LEU A 73 -4.39 -2.17 10.21
CA LEU A 73 -4.12 -3.48 10.79
C LEU A 73 -3.41 -4.39 9.79
N ILE A 74 -2.57 -5.28 10.30
CA ILE A 74 -1.89 -6.34 9.54
C ILE A 74 -2.08 -7.69 10.22
N PRO A 75 -2.12 -8.81 9.49
CA PRO A 75 -2.16 -10.13 10.12
C PRO A 75 -0.82 -10.48 10.79
N SER A 76 -0.88 -11.16 11.93
CA SER A 76 0.29 -11.79 12.56
C SER A 76 0.89 -12.85 11.62
N ARG A 77 2.22 -12.88 11.54
CA ARG A 77 2.98 -13.83 10.72
C ARG A 77 3.55 -14.96 11.56
N LYS A 78 3.99 -14.69 12.79
CA LYS A 78 4.66 -15.67 13.67
C LYS A 78 3.88 -16.96 13.82
N ASN A 79 2.58 -16.88 14.08
CA ASN A 79 1.72 -18.05 14.27
C ASN A 79 1.43 -18.83 12.98
N LYS A 80 1.89 -18.33 11.84
CA LYS A 80 1.85 -19.03 10.53
C LYS A 80 3.21 -19.63 10.16
N ILE A 81 4.22 -19.53 11.02
CA ILE A 81 5.52 -20.16 10.85
C ILE A 81 5.51 -21.46 11.67
N LYS A 82 5.68 -22.60 10.98
CA LYS A 82 5.53 -23.94 11.59
C LYS A 82 6.45 -24.18 12.79
N SER A 83 7.65 -23.61 12.79
CA SER A 83 8.70 -23.86 13.78
C SER A 83 9.16 -22.58 14.48
N TYR A 84 8.24 -21.67 14.77
CA TYR A 84 8.51 -20.52 15.64
C TYR A 84 8.27 -20.91 17.12
N LYS A 85 9.12 -20.54 18.08
CA LYS A 85 10.33 -19.71 17.99
C LYS A 85 11.55 -20.43 17.40
N CYS A 86 12.33 -19.72 16.60
CA CYS A 86 13.55 -20.20 15.95
C CYS A 86 14.65 -20.51 16.98
N THR A 87 14.69 -19.75 18.08
CA THR A 87 15.61 -19.92 19.20
C THR A 87 15.45 -21.25 19.94
N ALA A 88 14.38 -22.00 19.70
CA ALA A 88 14.25 -23.38 20.18
C ALA A 88 15.34 -24.31 19.62
N CYS A 89 15.88 -24.01 18.43
CA CYS A 89 17.01 -24.73 17.85
C CYS A 89 18.26 -23.85 17.68
N HIS A 90 18.09 -22.53 17.48
CA HIS A 90 19.19 -21.58 17.37
C HIS A 90 19.58 -21.03 18.74
N THR A 91 20.30 -21.85 19.51
CA THR A 91 20.69 -21.55 20.90
C THR A 91 21.96 -20.71 21.04
N VAL A 92 22.77 -20.61 19.98
CA VAL A 92 23.97 -19.77 19.89
C VAL A 92 23.95 -19.00 18.57
N PRO A 93 24.74 -17.92 18.42
CA PRO A 93 24.85 -17.17 17.17
C PRO A 93 25.13 -18.07 15.97
N LEU A 94 24.56 -17.71 14.82
CA LEU A 94 24.62 -18.54 13.61
C LEU A 94 26.06 -18.82 13.15
N VAL A 95 26.99 -17.90 13.37
CA VAL A 95 28.42 -18.07 13.05
C VAL A 95 29.06 -19.20 13.86
N GLU A 96 28.60 -19.43 15.10
CA GLU A 96 29.11 -20.48 15.98
C GLU A 96 28.46 -21.85 15.71
N MET A 97 27.28 -21.87 15.07
CA MET A 97 26.61 -23.12 14.68
C MET A 97 27.09 -23.69 13.34
N GLN A 98 27.89 -22.95 12.58
CA GLN A 98 28.33 -23.37 11.24
C GLN A 98 29.45 -24.42 11.34
N VAL A 99 29.07 -25.70 11.23
CA VAL A 99 29.99 -26.83 11.18
C VAL A 99 30.04 -27.40 9.76
N GLU A 100 31.25 -27.65 9.25
CA GLU A 100 31.46 -28.29 7.95
C GLU A 100 30.99 -29.76 7.96
N GLY A 101 30.54 -30.25 6.80
CA GLY A 101 30.17 -31.66 6.63
C GLY A 101 28.79 -32.08 7.19
N ILE A 102 28.09 -31.20 7.91
CA ILE A 102 26.74 -31.47 8.44
C ILE A 102 25.67 -30.83 7.55
N LYS A 103 24.64 -31.62 7.20
CA LYS A 103 23.49 -31.11 6.44
C LYS A 103 22.69 -30.12 7.29
N LYS A 104 22.67 -28.84 6.87
CA LYS A 104 21.94 -27.75 7.53
C LYS A 104 20.43 -28.05 7.59
N ALA A 105 19.73 -27.68 8.66
CA ALA A 105 18.27 -27.89 8.77
C ALA A 105 17.46 -27.20 7.64
N HIS A 106 17.93 -26.03 7.19
CA HIS A 106 17.31 -25.23 6.13
C HIS A 106 17.91 -25.50 4.73
N TRP A 107 18.48 -26.69 4.50
CA TRP A 107 19.17 -27.07 3.26
C TRP A 107 18.33 -26.94 1.98
N ASN A 108 17.01 -26.93 2.09
CA ASN A 108 16.07 -26.83 0.96
C ASN A 108 15.63 -25.40 0.64
N ILE A 109 16.20 -24.39 1.31
CA ILE A 109 15.92 -22.98 1.04
C ILE A 109 17.02 -22.40 0.16
N LYS A 110 16.66 -21.92 -1.02
CA LYS A 110 17.55 -21.17 -1.91
C LYS A 110 17.16 -19.68 -1.91
N LEU A 111 18.14 -18.80 -1.69
CA LEU A 111 17.96 -17.37 -1.85
C LEU A 111 18.11 -17.00 -3.33
N SER A 112 17.07 -16.44 -3.92
CA SER A 112 17.03 -15.96 -5.30
C SER A 112 16.33 -14.60 -5.32
N HIS A 113 16.94 -13.64 -4.61
CA HIS A 113 16.42 -12.27 -4.49
C HIS A 113 17.42 -11.24 -5.04
N ALA A 114 18.67 -11.29 -4.57
CA ALA A 114 19.81 -10.58 -5.14
C ALA A 114 20.95 -11.58 -5.39
N ASN A 115 22.05 -11.13 -6.01
CA ASN A 115 23.25 -11.96 -6.12
C ASN A 115 23.87 -12.23 -4.74
N GLU A 116 24.66 -13.30 -4.64
CA GLU A 116 25.24 -13.77 -3.37
C GLU A 116 26.24 -12.77 -2.76
N ASP A 117 26.86 -11.91 -3.60
CA ASP A 117 27.76 -10.84 -3.16
C ASP A 117 27.00 -9.67 -2.50
N THR A 118 25.73 -9.47 -2.84
CA THR A 118 24.91 -8.36 -2.34
C THR A 118 24.09 -8.77 -1.12
N MET A 119 23.53 -9.98 -1.12
CA MET A 119 22.67 -10.46 -0.04
C MET A 119 22.91 -11.92 0.29
N ASN A 120 22.89 -12.21 1.58
CA ASN A 120 22.86 -13.55 2.13
C ASN A 120 21.76 -13.65 3.20
N CYS A 121 21.68 -14.78 3.90
CA CYS A 121 20.66 -15.02 4.92
C CYS A 121 20.67 -13.95 6.04
N THR A 122 21.86 -13.55 6.50
CA THR A 122 22.05 -12.62 7.62
C THR A 122 21.96 -11.14 7.20
N THR A 123 21.82 -10.85 5.91
CA THR A 123 21.42 -9.53 5.44
C THR A 123 20.01 -9.16 5.92
N CYS A 124 19.14 -10.16 6.03
CA CYS A 124 17.73 -10.00 6.40
C CYS A 124 17.41 -10.55 7.79
N HIS A 125 18.00 -11.69 8.15
CA HIS A 125 17.83 -12.32 9.45
C HIS A 125 18.90 -11.87 10.43
N ASP A 126 18.52 -11.72 11.70
CA ASP A 126 19.50 -11.48 12.73
C ASP A 126 20.24 -12.79 13.08
N GLY A 127 21.50 -12.89 12.67
CA GLY A 127 22.35 -14.04 12.97
C GLY A 127 22.61 -14.27 14.46
N ASN A 128 22.42 -13.26 15.31
CA ASN A 128 22.55 -13.39 16.76
C ASN A 128 21.23 -13.76 17.44
N ASN A 129 20.10 -13.52 16.78
CA ASN A 129 18.78 -13.86 17.30
C ASN A 129 17.80 -14.17 16.17
N MET A 130 17.69 -15.45 15.81
CA MET A 130 16.89 -15.91 14.69
C MET A 130 15.36 -15.71 14.86
N ASP A 131 14.89 -15.30 16.04
CA ASP A 131 13.48 -14.90 16.23
C ASP A 131 13.16 -13.53 15.60
N HIS A 132 14.19 -12.80 15.17
CA HIS A 132 14.09 -11.45 14.62
C HIS A 132 14.75 -11.32 13.24
N LEU A 133 14.35 -10.25 12.56
CA LEU A 133 14.99 -9.73 11.36
C LEU A 133 15.92 -8.59 11.74
N LYS A 134 16.84 -8.24 10.84
CA LYS A 134 17.81 -7.16 11.04
C LYS A 134 17.78 -6.21 9.85
N SER A 135 17.66 -4.91 10.12
CA SER A 135 17.80 -3.87 9.10
C SER A 135 19.25 -3.73 8.61
N LEU A 136 19.45 -3.04 7.48
CA LEU A 136 20.79 -2.72 6.97
C LEU A 136 21.60 -1.88 7.96
N ALA A 137 20.93 -1.05 8.76
CA ALA A 137 21.50 -0.27 9.85
C ALA A 137 21.53 -1.04 11.20
N ALA A 138 21.42 -2.37 11.16
CA ALA A 138 21.51 -3.26 12.31
C ALA A 138 20.41 -3.16 13.39
N HIS A 139 19.36 -2.36 13.19
CA HIS A 139 18.19 -2.39 14.06
C HIS A 139 17.41 -3.71 13.96
N THR A 140 16.95 -4.20 15.11
CA THR A 140 16.07 -5.37 15.22
C THR A 140 14.68 -5.05 14.67
N ILE A 141 14.16 -5.95 13.83
CA ILE A 141 12.83 -5.88 13.25
C ILE A 141 12.08 -7.15 13.65
N ASP A 142 10.86 -6.99 14.15
CA ASP A 142 9.98 -8.11 14.44
C ASP A 142 9.52 -8.80 13.13
N ILE A 143 9.45 -10.14 13.13
CA ILE A 143 8.99 -10.93 11.96
C ILE A 143 7.61 -10.49 11.45
N ASP A 144 6.70 -10.11 12.36
CA ASP A 144 5.36 -9.61 11.98
C ASP A 144 5.45 -8.29 11.21
N LYS A 145 6.54 -7.54 11.40
CA LYS A 145 6.83 -6.25 10.75
C LYS A 145 7.85 -6.36 9.62
N SER A 146 7.98 -7.54 9.00
CA SER A 146 8.91 -7.80 7.87
C SER A 146 8.81 -6.78 6.73
N PHE A 147 7.66 -6.13 6.51
CA PHE A 147 7.52 -5.06 5.53
C PHE A 147 8.49 -3.88 5.76
N LYS A 148 8.95 -3.64 7.00
CA LYS A 148 9.97 -2.64 7.34
C LYS A 148 11.34 -2.99 6.77
N LEU A 149 11.63 -4.28 6.61
CA LEU A 149 12.85 -4.74 5.97
C LEU A 149 12.79 -4.47 4.46
N CYS A 150 11.65 -4.82 3.85
CA CYS A 150 11.41 -4.66 2.41
C CYS A 150 11.44 -3.18 1.98
N SER A 151 10.92 -2.28 2.82
CA SER A 151 10.81 -0.85 2.51
C SER A 151 12.15 -0.13 2.43
N GLN A 152 13.24 -0.72 2.94
CA GLN A 152 14.59 -0.14 2.84
C GLN A 152 15.04 0.01 1.38
N CYS A 153 14.63 -0.91 0.51
CA CYS A 153 14.96 -0.90 -0.92
C CYS A 153 13.72 -0.68 -1.81
N HIS A 154 12.57 -1.31 -1.47
CA HIS A 154 11.35 -1.26 -2.28
C HIS A 154 10.42 -0.13 -1.85
N GLN A 155 10.93 1.10 -1.85
CA GLN A 155 10.23 2.25 -1.30
C GLN A 155 8.94 2.60 -2.04
N GLU A 156 8.92 2.54 -3.37
CA GLU A 156 7.73 2.84 -4.17
C GLU A 156 6.58 1.88 -3.85
N VAL A 157 6.84 0.58 -3.93
CA VAL A 157 5.87 -0.46 -3.60
C VAL A 157 5.39 -0.35 -2.15
N TYR A 158 6.30 -0.03 -1.22
CA TYR A 158 5.93 0.21 0.18
C TYR A 158 5.02 1.43 0.33
N LYS A 159 5.29 2.55 -0.35
CA LYS A 159 4.42 3.74 -0.32
C LYS A 159 3.02 3.40 -0.85
N ASP A 160 2.94 2.65 -1.95
CA ASP A 160 1.67 2.20 -2.52
C ASP A 160 0.93 1.24 -1.59
N TRP A 161 1.65 0.37 -0.87
CA TRP A 161 1.08 -0.54 0.13
C TRP A 161 0.51 0.21 1.34
N VAL A 162 1.27 1.17 1.87
CA VAL A 162 0.82 2.06 2.95
C VAL A 162 -0.44 2.80 2.51
N GLY A 163 -0.47 3.36 1.29
CA GLY A 163 -1.66 4.01 0.70
C GLY A 163 -2.81 3.05 0.36
N GLY A 164 -2.57 1.74 0.31
CA GLY A 164 -3.55 0.71 0.00
C GLY A 164 -3.82 0.49 -1.49
N ALA A 165 -3.00 1.07 -2.37
CA ALA A 165 -2.97 0.78 -3.80
C ALA A 165 -2.25 -0.55 -4.10
N HIS A 166 -1.34 -0.96 -3.23
CA HIS A 166 -0.65 -2.25 -3.29
C HIS A 166 -1.01 -3.15 -2.10
N GLY A 167 -0.87 -4.46 -2.29
CA GLY A 167 -1.26 -5.48 -1.31
C GLY A 167 -2.76 -5.81 -1.35
N LYS A 168 -3.13 -6.90 -0.69
CA LYS A 168 -4.52 -7.40 -0.66
C LYS A 168 -5.13 -7.14 0.71
N ARG A 169 -6.33 -6.56 0.73
CA ARG A 169 -7.13 -6.44 1.96
C ARG A 169 -7.74 -7.78 2.33
N ILE A 170 -7.83 -8.04 3.63
CA ILE A 170 -8.47 -9.24 4.16
C ILE A 170 -9.98 -8.98 4.29
N LYS A 171 -10.78 -9.80 3.58
CA LYS A 171 -12.26 -9.90 3.63
C LYS A 171 -13.07 -8.67 3.18
N SER A 172 -12.67 -7.45 3.52
CA SER A 172 -13.49 -6.24 3.36
C SER A 172 -12.67 -5.01 2.94
N TRP A 173 -13.35 -4.04 2.34
CA TRP A 173 -12.81 -2.72 2.00
C TRP A 173 -13.24 -1.62 3.00
N ALA A 174 -14.17 -1.92 3.90
CA ALA A 174 -14.58 -1.03 4.98
C ALA A 174 -13.48 -0.88 6.05
N SER A 175 -13.62 0.12 6.92
CA SER A 175 -12.77 0.29 8.10
C SER A 175 -13.12 -0.72 9.21
N PRO A 176 -12.17 -1.16 10.04
CA PRO A 176 -10.72 -0.94 9.91
C PRO A 176 -10.15 -1.72 8.72
N ARG A 177 -9.15 -1.12 8.06
CA ARG A 177 -8.41 -1.79 6.99
C ARG A 177 -7.49 -2.83 7.59
N ILE A 178 -7.64 -4.09 7.17
CA ILE A 178 -6.66 -5.15 7.41
C ILE A 178 -5.93 -5.44 6.10
N SER A 179 -4.64 -5.13 6.05
CA SER A 179 -3.80 -5.30 4.86
C SER A 179 -2.87 -6.49 5.04
N MET A 180 -2.83 -7.39 4.06
CA MET A 180 -1.76 -8.39 3.97
C MET A 180 -0.41 -7.67 3.82
N THR A 181 0.61 -8.17 4.51
CA THR A 181 2.01 -7.70 4.37
C THR A 181 2.66 -8.28 3.12
N CYS A 182 3.85 -7.78 2.76
CA CYS A 182 4.62 -8.22 1.60
C CYS A 182 4.77 -9.75 1.55
N VAL A 183 5.13 -10.36 2.69
CA VAL A 183 5.42 -11.80 2.79
C VAL A 183 4.18 -12.69 2.88
N ASN A 184 2.97 -12.10 2.93
CA ASN A 184 1.73 -12.87 2.80
C ASN A 184 1.42 -13.21 1.34
N CYS A 185 2.00 -12.49 0.38
CA CYS A 185 1.83 -12.72 -1.06
C CYS A 185 3.13 -13.13 -1.75
N HIS A 186 4.26 -12.57 -1.33
CA HIS A 186 5.58 -12.85 -1.89
C HIS A 186 6.36 -13.84 -1.02
N ASN A 187 7.08 -14.76 -1.65
CA ASN A 187 8.09 -15.55 -0.95
C ASN A 187 9.31 -14.64 -0.70
N PRO A 188 9.73 -14.36 0.55
CA PRO A 188 10.84 -13.45 0.81
C PRO A 188 12.19 -13.92 0.23
N HIS A 189 12.36 -15.22 -0.01
CA HIS A 189 13.57 -15.78 -0.63
C HIS A 189 13.50 -15.83 -2.16
N PHE A 190 12.31 -15.66 -2.73
CA PHE A 190 12.07 -15.57 -4.17
C PHE A 190 10.84 -14.68 -4.44
N PRO A 191 10.96 -13.35 -4.30
CA PRO A 191 9.78 -12.49 -4.24
C PRO A 191 9.06 -12.33 -5.57
N ARG A 192 9.76 -12.48 -6.69
CA ARG A 192 9.17 -12.33 -8.03
C ARG A 192 8.10 -13.40 -8.25
N PHE A 193 6.94 -12.99 -8.74
CA PHE A 193 5.94 -13.95 -9.23
C PHE A 193 6.41 -14.55 -10.56
N ASP A 194 6.30 -15.87 -10.67
CA ASP A 194 6.52 -16.56 -11.93
C ASP A 194 5.51 -16.11 -12.99
N SER A 195 5.97 -16.10 -14.23
CA SER A 195 5.08 -15.90 -15.36
C SER A 195 4.08 -17.05 -15.39
N ARG A 196 2.79 -16.71 -15.35
CA ARG A 196 1.70 -17.67 -15.43
C ARG A 196 0.67 -17.20 -16.43
N TRP A 197 -0.02 -18.15 -17.05
CA TRP A 197 -1.17 -17.84 -17.85
C TRP A 197 -2.25 -17.15 -17.00
N PRO A 198 -3.00 -16.20 -17.57
CA PRO A 198 -4.15 -15.63 -16.89
C PRO A 198 -5.09 -16.74 -16.44
N ALA A 199 -5.65 -16.62 -15.23
CA ALA A 199 -6.56 -17.61 -14.68
C ALA A 199 -7.82 -17.82 -15.56
N ARG A 200 -8.11 -16.87 -16.46
CA ARG A 200 -9.13 -17.00 -17.50
C ARG A 200 -8.55 -16.55 -18.83
N PHE A 201 -8.78 -17.37 -19.85
CA PHE A 201 -8.44 -17.06 -21.23
C PHE A 201 -9.23 -15.84 -21.71
N ASN A 202 -8.53 -14.81 -22.20
CA ASN A 202 -9.17 -13.61 -22.73
C ASN A 202 -9.45 -13.81 -24.23
N THR A 203 -10.69 -14.17 -24.55
CA THR A 203 -11.16 -14.37 -25.93
C THR A 203 -11.12 -13.09 -26.76
N GLU A 204 -11.23 -11.91 -26.15
CA GLU A 204 -11.19 -10.62 -26.84
C GLU A 204 -9.77 -10.27 -27.31
N LYS A 205 -8.76 -10.52 -26.47
CA LYS A 205 -7.35 -10.36 -26.85
C LYS A 205 -6.91 -11.26 -28.01
N ILE A 206 -7.60 -12.37 -28.25
CA ILE A 206 -7.33 -13.21 -29.43
C ILE A 206 -7.90 -12.58 -30.69
N LYS A 207 -9.10 -12.00 -30.62
CA LYS A 207 -9.69 -11.31 -31.77
C LYS A 207 -8.86 -10.09 -32.16
N GLU A 208 -8.39 -9.32 -31.18
CA GLU A 208 -7.52 -8.15 -31.40
C GLU A 208 -6.13 -8.50 -32.01
N ARG A 209 -5.72 -9.77 -31.98
CA ARG A 209 -4.45 -10.26 -32.53
C ARG A 209 -4.59 -10.88 -33.92
N LYS A 210 -5.81 -11.04 -34.43
CA LYS A 210 -6.09 -11.46 -35.82
C LYS A 210 -6.17 -10.25 -36.71
#